data_AF-A0A358U788-F1
#
_entry.id   AF-A0A358U788-F1
#
_cell.length_a   1.000
_cell.length_b   1.000
_cell.length_c   1.000
_cell.angle_alpha   90.00
_cell.angle_beta   90.00
_cell.angle_gamma   90.00
#
_symmetry.space_group_name_H-M   'P 1'
#
loop_
_entity.id
_entity.type
_entity.pdbx_description
1 polymer ?
#
loop_
_entity_poly.entity_id
_entity_poly.type
_entity_poly.pdbx_seq_one_letter_code
_entity_poly.pdbx_strand_id
1 'polypeptide(L)'
;MSDVQKLRQELEQLLREVKRLVHSSEWHITNENHSKMWNEMVSKAVQLHKIVQPKHHKNMIEKRRYSPDYPGFYNHIHPIEELLKYMDDPTSNDDPVDKTICDKSE
;
A
#
# COMPACT_ATOMS: atom_id res chain seq x y z
N MET A 1 20.64 10.43 0.93
CA MET A 1 19.36 9.68 0.89
C MET A 1 19.16 9.05 2.24
N SER A 2 17.99 9.25 2.86
CA SER A 2 17.66 8.53 4.09
C SER A 2 17.32 7.07 3.78
N ASP A 3 17.47 6.18 4.76
CA ASP A 3 17.11 4.76 4.60
C ASP A 3 15.64 4.58 4.19
N VAL A 4 14.77 5.47 4.67
CA VAL A 4 13.35 5.54 4.30
C VAL A 4 13.15 5.90 2.83
N GLN A 5 13.89 6.88 2.31
CA GLN A 5 13.82 7.25 0.90
C GLN A 5 14.30 6.12 -0.01
N LYS A 6 15.37 5.41 0.40
CA LYS A 6 15.86 4.26 -0.34
C LYS A 6 14.83 3.13 -0.36
N LEU A 7 14.25 2.80 0.80
CA LEU A 7 13.22 1.76 0.90
C LEU A 7 11.97 2.09 0.08
N ARG A 8 11.55 3.36 0.09
CA ARG A 8 10.46 3.87 -0.76
C ARG A 8 10.77 3.65 -2.25
N GLN A 9 11.95 4.05 -2.71
CA GLN A 9 12.33 3.91 -4.12
C GLN A 9 12.39 2.46 -4.57
N GLU A 10 12.96 1.57 -3.74
CA GLU A 10 12.98 0.13 -4.03
C GLU A 10 11.57 -0.45 -4.11
N LEU A 11 10.67 -0.04 -3.21
CA LEU A 11 9.27 -0.46 -3.22
C LEU A 11 8.52 0.05 -4.46
N GLU A 12 8.72 1.31 -4.84
CA GLU A 12 8.15 1.89 -6.07
C GLU A 12 8.62 1.15 -7.33
N GLN A 13 9.90 0.77 -7.39
CA GLN A 13 10.45 0.02 -8.51
C GLN A 13 9.84 -1.38 -8.59
N LEU A 14 9.77 -2.12 -7.48
CA LEU A 14 9.13 -3.43 -7.42
C LEU A 14 7.66 -3.36 -7.80
N LEU A 15 6.93 -2.37 -7.28
CA LEU A 15 5.52 -2.18 -7.61
C LEU A 15 5.30 -1.92 -9.10
N ARG A 16 6.13 -1.06 -9.71
CA ARG A 16 6.07 -0.77 -11.15
C ARG A 16 6.32 -2.02 -11.98
N GLU A 17 7.32 -2.82 -11.61
CA GLU A 17 7.66 -4.04 -12.33
C GLU A 17 6.59 -5.13 -12.19
N VAL A 18 6.09 -5.35 -10.97
CA VAL A 18 4.96 -6.27 -10.71
C VAL A 18 3.74 -5.83 -11.52
N LYS A 19 3.40 -4.53 -11.51
CA LYS A 19 2.28 -4.02 -12.33
C LYS A 19 2.56 -4.26 -13.82
N ARG A 20 3.76 -3.97 -14.32
CA ARG A 20 4.13 -4.20 -15.72
C ARG A 20 3.86 -5.66 -16.13
N LEU A 21 4.38 -6.61 -15.36
CA LEU A 21 4.23 -8.04 -15.59
C LEU A 21 2.77 -8.53 -15.50
N VAL A 22 2.01 -7.99 -14.55
CA VAL A 22 0.57 -8.31 -14.42
C VAL A 22 -0.22 -7.76 -15.60
N HIS A 23 0.05 -6.52 -16.04
CA HIS A 23 -0.64 -5.93 -17.19
C HIS A 23 -0.26 -6.57 -18.52
N SER A 24 0.99 -7.01 -18.68
CA SER A 24 1.46 -7.73 -19.87
C SER A 24 1.04 -9.21 -19.90
N SER A 25 0.35 -9.69 -18.87
CA SER A 25 0.01 -11.12 -18.69
C SER A 25 1.23 -12.05 -18.64
N GLU A 26 2.43 -11.50 -18.38
CA GLU A 26 3.67 -12.25 -18.16
C GLU A 26 3.78 -12.76 -16.71
N TRP A 27 2.90 -12.30 -15.81
CA TRP A 27 2.89 -12.74 -14.43
C TRP A 27 2.43 -14.19 -14.31
N HIS A 28 3.29 -15.01 -13.71
CA HIS A 28 3.03 -16.42 -13.45
C HIS A 28 3.31 -16.75 -11.98
N ILE A 29 2.29 -17.21 -11.25
CA ILE A 29 2.40 -17.56 -9.83
C ILE A 29 3.36 -18.74 -9.59
N THR A 30 3.53 -19.60 -10.58
CA THR A 30 4.45 -20.75 -10.53
C THR A 30 5.90 -20.38 -10.83
N ASN A 31 6.15 -19.17 -11.33
CA ASN A 31 7.50 -18.69 -11.55
C ASN A 31 8.10 -18.22 -10.22
N GLU A 32 9.17 -18.90 -9.78
CA GLU A 32 9.85 -18.61 -8.52
C GLU A 32 10.35 -17.16 -8.45
N ASN A 33 10.81 -16.59 -9.57
CA ASN A 33 11.28 -15.21 -9.60
C ASN A 33 10.14 -14.22 -9.37
N HIS A 34 8.95 -14.48 -9.92
CA HIS A 34 7.76 -13.65 -9.68
C HIS A 34 7.29 -13.78 -8.23
N SER A 35 7.27 -15.00 -7.69
CA SER A 35 6.95 -15.23 -6.28
C SER A 35 7.92 -14.51 -5.34
N LYS A 36 9.24 -14.58 -5.61
CA LYS A 36 10.26 -13.82 -4.86
C LYS A 36 10.05 -12.32 -4.96
N MET A 37 9.80 -11.79 -6.16
CA MET A 37 9.55 -10.36 -6.39
C MET A 37 8.31 -9.88 -5.61
N TRP A 38 7.23 -10.69 -5.61
CA TRP A 38 6.04 -10.38 -4.83
C TRP A 38 6.32 -10.36 -3.34
N ASN A 39 6.96 -11.40 -2.82
CA ASN A 39 7.30 -11.51 -1.39
C ASN A 39 8.23 -10.37 -0.94
N GLU A 40 9.17 -9.97 -1.80
CA GLU A 40 10.06 -8.83 -1.54
C GLU A 40 9.28 -7.52 -1.48
N MET A 41 8.35 -7.30 -2.43
CA MET A 41 7.46 -6.13 -2.44
C MET A 41 6.64 -6.05 -1.14
N VAL A 42 6.04 -7.17 -0.71
CA VAL A 42 5.27 -7.25 0.54
C VAL A 42 6.16 -6.98 1.76
N SER A 43 7.34 -7.61 1.82
CA SER A 43 8.29 -7.43 2.93
C SER A 43 8.76 -5.99 3.07
N LYS A 44 9.10 -5.33 1.97
CA LYS A 44 9.50 -3.91 1.98
C LYS A 44 8.35 -2.99 2.39
N ALA A 45 7.12 -3.27 1.95
CA ALA A 45 5.94 -2.51 2.39
C ALA A 45 5.72 -2.62 3.91
N VAL A 46 5.84 -3.81 4.49
CA VAL A 46 5.76 -4.01 5.96
C VAL A 46 6.88 -3.26 6.68
N GLN A 47 8.11 -3.31 6.17
CA GLN A 47 9.24 -2.58 6.75
C GLN A 47 9.01 -1.07 6.72
N LEU A 48 8.53 -0.55 5.59
CA LEU A 48 8.25 0.87 5.42
C LEU A 48 7.11 1.32 6.34
N HIS A 49 6.04 0.52 6.45
CA HIS A 49 4.94 0.75 7.38
C HIS A 49 5.41 0.90 8.83
N LYS A 50 6.31 0.02 9.29
CA LYS A 50 6.85 0.09 10.65
C LYS A 50 7.62 1.37 10.94
N ILE A 51 8.24 1.96 9.91
CA ILE A 51 9.01 3.19 10.04
C ILE A 51 8.10 4.42 10.01
N VAL A 52 7.14 4.48 9.08
CA VAL A 52 6.34 5.70 8.85
C VAL A 52 4.99 5.69 9.58
N GLN A 53 4.55 4.53 10.08
CA GLN A 53 3.31 4.30 10.83
C GLN A 53 2.10 5.09 10.29
N PRO A 54 1.75 4.90 9.00
CA PRO A 54 0.68 5.64 8.36
C PRO A 54 -0.67 5.27 8.98
N LYS A 55 -1.60 6.23 8.96
CA LYS A 55 -3.01 5.94 9.17
C LYS A 55 -3.54 5.22 7.92
N HIS A 56 -4.35 4.18 8.14
CA HIS A 56 -5.09 3.49 7.07
C HIS A 56 -6.57 3.73 7.26
N HIS A 57 -7.32 3.85 6.16
CA HIS A 57 -8.78 3.92 6.22
C HIS A 57 -9.37 2.70 6.95
N LYS A 58 -10.33 2.92 7.86
CA LYS A 58 -10.97 1.83 8.63
C LYS A 58 -11.53 0.73 7.72
N ASN A 59 -12.15 1.13 6.61
CA ASN A 59 -12.69 0.24 5.60
C ASN A 59 -11.63 -0.68 4.97
N MET A 60 -10.36 -0.24 4.86
CA MET A 60 -9.27 -1.09 4.36
C MET A 60 -8.90 -2.18 5.36
N ILE A 61 -8.80 -1.83 6.64
CA ILE A 61 -8.48 -2.79 7.71
C ILE A 61 -9.58 -3.87 7.79
N GLU A 62 -10.85 -3.45 7.77
CA GLU A 62 -12.00 -4.36 7.83
C GLU A 62 -12.06 -5.32 6.64
N LYS A 63 -11.83 -4.83 5.41
CA LYS A 63 -11.84 -5.67 4.20
C LYS A 63 -10.70 -6.68 4.18
N ARG A 64 -9.53 -6.32 4.71
CA ARG A 64 -8.34 -7.17 4.67
C ARG A 64 -8.32 -8.22 5.78
N ARG A 65 -9.00 -7.99 6.91
CA ARG A 65 -9.02 -8.90 8.08
C ARG A 65 -7.62 -9.20 8.67
N TYR A 66 -6.61 -8.45 8.26
CA TYR A 66 -5.24 -8.50 8.77
C TYR A 66 -4.89 -7.14 9.35
N SER A 67 -4.13 -7.11 10.45
CA SER A 67 -3.53 -5.87 10.93
C SER A 67 -2.45 -5.41 9.94
N PRO A 68 -2.26 -4.09 9.76
CA PRO A 68 -1.23 -3.53 8.87
C PRO A 68 0.21 -3.86 9.31
N ASP A 69 0.41 -4.36 10.53
CA ASP A 69 1.71 -4.88 10.98
C ASP A 69 2.06 -6.25 10.39
N TYR A 70 1.07 -6.95 9.83
CA TYR A 70 1.24 -8.29 9.27
C TYR A 70 1.41 -8.26 7.75
N PRO A 71 2.29 -9.12 7.19
CA PRO A 71 2.47 -9.24 5.74
C PRO A 71 1.18 -9.48 4.95
N GLY A 72 0.19 -10.15 5.56
CA GLY A 72 -1.11 -10.41 4.94
C GLY A 72 -1.87 -9.15 4.52
N PHE A 73 -1.69 -8.02 5.24
CA PHE A 73 -2.31 -6.75 4.86
C PHE A 73 -1.72 -6.22 3.54
N TYR A 74 -0.40 -6.30 3.37
CA TYR A 74 0.32 -5.85 2.19
C TYR A 74 0.41 -6.89 1.07
N ASN A 75 -0.19 -8.07 1.23
CA ASN A 75 -0.24 -9.11 0.19
C ASN A 75 -1.20 -8.75 -0.97
N HIS A 76 -1.35 -7.46 -1.26
CA HIS A 76 -2.17 -6.87 -2.31
C HIS A 76 -1.51 -5.56 -2.76
N ILE A 77 -1.69 -5.21 -4.04
CA ILE A 77 -1.15 -3.98 -4.64
C ILE A 77 -1.71 -2.71 -3.98
N HIS A 78 -3.02 -2.68 -3.71
CA HIS A 78 -3.69 -1.45 -3.28
C HIS A 78 -3.18 -0.88 -1.93
N PRO A 79 -3.00 -1.67 -0.85
CA PRO A 79 -2.37 -1.20 0.38
C PRO A 79 -0.95 -0.63 0.20
N ILE A 80 -0.20 -1.15 -0.78
CA ILE A 80 1.15 -0.68 -1.09
C ILE A 80 1.08 0.66 -1.82
N GLU A 81 0.13 0.84 -2.73
CA GLU A 81 -0.12 2.13 -3.41
C GLU A 81 -0.50 3.22 -2.41
N GLU A 82 -1.40 2.93 -1.47
CA GLU A 82 -1.82 3.89 -0.43
C GLU A 82 -0.67 4.24 0.53
N LEU A 83 0.17 3.26 0.87
CA LEU A 83 1.39 3.50 1.66
C LEU A 83 2.34 4.45 0.94
N LEU A 84 2.55 4.28 -0.36
CA LEU A 84 3.41 5.15 -1.16
C LEU A 84 2.80 6.55 -1.32
N LYS A 85 1.49 6.67 -1.56
CA LYS A 85 0.80 7.96 -1.63
C LYS A 85 0.89 8.73 -0.31
N TYR A 86 0.74 8.06 0.83
CA TYR A 86 0.90 8.68 2.15
C TYR A 86 2.28 9.34 2.33
N MET A 87 3.32 8.79 1.67
CA MET A 87 4.64 9.38 1.71
C MET A 87 4.80 10.65 0.89
N ASP A 88 3.92 10.89 -0.09
CA ASP A 88 3.85 12.15 -0.83
C ASP A 88 2.87 13.13 -0.17
N ASP A 89 1.76 12.62 0.34
CA ASP A 89 0.71 13.39 0.99
C ASP A 89 0.14 12.65 2.21
N PRO A 90 0.51 13.06 3.45
CA PRO A 90 0.03 12.41 4.67
C PRO A 90 -1.48 12.61 4.91
N THR A 91 -2.12 13.54 4.19
CA THR A 91 -3.58 13.78 4.26
C THR A 91 -4.37 12.88 3.30
N SER A 92 -3.70 12.14 2.42
CA SER A 92 -4.35 11.24 1.45
C SER A 92 -5.17 10.13 2.11
N ASN A 93 -4.93 9.84 3.39
CA ASN A 93 -5.61 8.78 4.14
C ASN A 93 -6.59 9.32 5.20
N ASP A 94 -6.85 10.63 5.26
CA ASP A 94 -7.89 11.17 6.14
C ASP A 94 -9.27 10.77 5.62
N ASP A 95 -10.12 10.22 6.50
CA ASP A 95 -11.53 9.98 6.17
C ASP A 95 -12.17 11.31 5.76
N PRO A 96 -12.96 11.36 4.66
CA PRO A 96 -13.61 12.58 4.25
C PRO A 96 -14.43 13.11 5.42
N VAL A 97 -14.20 14.38 5.78
CA VAL A 97 -15.03 15.05 6.78
C VAL A 97 -16.47 14.98 6.29
N ASP A 98 -17.30 14.21 7.00
CA ASP A 98 -18.72 14.05 6.71
C ASP A 98 -19.38 15.43 6.83
N LYS A 99 -19.51 16.12 5.71
CA LYS A 99 -20.35 17.32 5.59
C LYS A 99 -21.75 16.84 5.27
N THR A 100 -22.40 16.17 6.22
CA THR A 100 -23.85 16.07 6.20
C THR A 100 -24.37 17.50 6.35
N ILE A 101 -24.72 18.09 5.21
CA ILE A 101 -25.33 19.41 5.12
C ILE A 101 -26.56 19.38 6.03
N CYS A 102 -26.45 20.03 7.19
CA CYS A 102 -27.60 20.36 8.01
C CYS A 102 -28.28 21.54 7.31
N ASP A 103 -28.96 21.26 6.19
CA ASP A 103 -29.93 22.18 5.63
C ASP A 103 -31.14 22.11 6.54
N LYS A 104 -31.09 22.88 7.63
CA LYS A 104 -32.30 23.31 8.31
C LYS A 104 -32.95 24.31 7.37
N SER A 105 -33.80 23.82 6.47
CA SER A 105 -34.79 24.67 5.82
C SER A 105 -35.86 24.98 6.87
N GLU A 106 -35.82 26.19 7.41
CA GLU A 106 -36.94 26.82 8.13
C GLU A 106 -38.05 27.25 7.16
#